data_AF-A0A5K1F4N9-F1
#
_entry.id   AF-A0A5K1F4N9-F1
#
_cell.length_a   1.000
_cell.length_b   1.000
_cell.length_c   1.000
_cell.angle_alpha   90.00
_cell.angle_beta   90.00
_cell.angle_gamma   90.00
#
_symmetry.space_group_name_H-M   'P 1'
#
loop_
_entity.id
_entity.type
_entity.pdbx_description
1 polymer ?
#
loop_
_entity_poly.entity_id
_entity_poly.type
_entity_poly.pdbx_seq_one_letter_code
_entity_poly.pdbx_strand_id
1 'polypeptide(L)' 'TAAKEEAKLSEFQMELVHLAAVLNGDRFLSSFPDEISRRMNVKEADEYVNGAVSRFMEASKEA' A
#
# COMPACT_ATOMS: atom_id res chain seq x y z
N THR A 1 -14.17 10.00 16.06
CA THR A 1 -14.41 10.35 14.63
C THR A 1 -14.28 9.08 13.82
N ALA A 2 -15.15 8.85 12.84
CA ALA A 2 -15.07 7.67 11.96
C ALA A 2 -13.91 7.81 10.95
N ALA A 3 -13.37 6.68 10.49
CA ALA A 3 -12.36 6.65 9.44
C ALA A 3 -12.94 7.20 8.12
N LYS A 4 -12.13 7.95 7.37
CA LYS A 4 -12.52 8.55 6.08
C LYS A 4 -12.15 7.63 4.92
N GLU A 5 -12.76 6.45 4.88
CA GLU A 5 -12.42 5.37 3.94
C GLU A 5 -12.46 5.79 2.46
N GLU A 6 -13.43 6.62 2.09
CA GLU A 6 -13.62 7.10 0.71
C GLU A 6 -12.78 8.34 0.36
N ALA A 7 -12.02 8.89 1.32
CA ALA A 7 -11.17 10.04 1.06
C ALA A 7 -9.94 9.65 0.24
N LYS A 8 -9.36 10.62 -0.46
CA LYS A 8 -8.02 10.48 -1.04
C LYS A 8 -6.96 10.39 0.06
N LEU A 9 -5.85 9.75 -0.30
CA LEU A 9 -4.72 9.57 0.59
C LEU A 9 -4.06 10.91 0.93
N SER A 10 -3.65 11.04 2.19
CA SER A 10 -2.64 12.03 2.56
C SER A 10 -1.28 11.63 1.98
N GLU A 11 -0.34 12.57 1.95
CA GLU A 11 1.04 12.31 1.54
C GLU A 11 1.65 11.14 2.32
N PHE A 12 1.52 11.16 3.66
CA PHE A 12 2.00 10.07 4.50
C PHE A 12 1.35 8.72 4.16
N GLN A 13 0.05 8.69 3.86
CA GLN A 13 -0.62 7.46 3.44
C GLN A 13 -0.13 6.96 2.07
N MET A 14 0.23 7.86 1.15
CA MET A 14 0.85 7.47 -0.12
C MET A 14 2.24 6.84 0.10
N GLU A 15 3.05 7.38 1.01
CA GLU A 15 4.36 6.82 1.35
C GLU A 15 4.26 5.39 1.92
N LEU A 16 3.22 5.10 2.70
CA LEU A 16 2.96 3.73 3.17
C LEU A 16 2.63 2.77 2.02
N VAL A 17 1.87 3.23 1.02
CA VAL A 17 1.59 2.45 -0.20
C VAL A 17 2.87 2.23 -1.00
N HIS A 18 3.75 3.23 -1.09
CA HIS A 18 5.05 3.09 -1.75
C HIS A 18 5.92 2.05 -1.07
N LEU A 19 5.99 2.06 0.26
CA LEU A 19 6.68 1.03 1.04
C LEU A 19 6.08 -0.36 0.79
N ALA A 20 4.75 -0.49 0.81
CA ALA A 20 4.07 -1.75 0.52
C ALA A 20 4.37 -2.27 -0.90
N ALA A 21 4.50 -1.38 -1.90
CA ALA A 21 4.88 -1.75 -3.25
C ALA A 21 6.33 -2.27 -3.33
N VAL A 22 7.24 -1.78 -2.48
CA VAL A 22 8.58 -2.37 -2.34
C VAL A 22 8.50 -3.78 -1.76
N LEU A 23 7.66 -4.00 -0.74
CA LEU A 23 7.48 -5.32 -0.12
C LEU A 23 6.85 -6.35 -1.07
N ASN A 24 5.90 -5.92 -1.92
CA ASN A 24 5.32 -6.77 -2.95
C ASN A 24 6.25 -7.03 -4.16
N GLY A 25 7.33 -6.25 -4.31
CA GLY A 25 8.19 -6.27 -5.50
C GLY A 25 7.62 -5.50 -6.69
N ASP A 26 6.47 -4.83 -6.53
CA ASP A 26 5.77 -4.06 -7.55
C ASP A 26 6.47 -2.73 -7.91
N ARG A 27 7.49 -2.32 -7.14
CA ARG A 27 8.23 -1.06 -7.35
C ARG A 27 8.83 -0.87 -8.76
N PHE A 28 8.93 -1.93 -9.55
CA PHE A 28 9.48 -1.92 -10.91
C PHE A 28 8.39 -1.84 -11.99
N LEU A 29 7.12 -1.94 -11.63
CA LEU A 29 6.02 -1.78 -12.56
C LEU A 29 5.88 -0.30 -12.90
N SER A 30 5.90 0.05 -14.19
CA SER A 30 5.90 1.45 -14.66
C SER A 30 4.74 2.32 -14.15
N SER A 31 3.62 1.72 -13.72
CA SER A 31 2.45 2.39 -13.15
C SER A 31 2.48 2.49 -11.62
N PHE A 32 3.40 1.79 -10.95
CA PHE A 32 3.59 1.81 -9.51
C PHE A 32 4.87 2.54 -9.10
N PRO A 33 4.88 3.19 -7.92
CA PRO A 33 3.76 3.33 -6.99
C PRO A 33 2.98 4.66 -7.12
N ASP A 34 3.45 5.57 -7.95
CA ASP A 34 2.96 6.96 -8.04
C ASP A 34 1.58 7.13 -8.70
N GLU A 35 1.30 6.43 -9.79
CA GLU A 35 0.03 6.63 -10.51
C GLU A 35 -1.15 5.99 -9.77
N ILE A 36 -0.89 4.85 -9.12
CA ILE A 36 -1.92 4.06 -8.44
C ILE A 36 -2.23 4.63 -7.05
N SER A 37 -1.23 5.05 -6.27
CA SER A 37 -1.48 5.67 -4.95
C SER A 37 -2.30 6.96 -5.06
N ARG A 38 -2.11 7.75 -6.13
CA ARG A 38 -2.91 8.97 -6.39
C ARG A 38 -4.37 8.70 -6.74
N ARG A 39 -4.68 7.50 -7.25
CA ARG A 39 -6.05 7.11 -7.62
C ARG A 39 -6.79 6.40 -6.50
N MET A 40 -6.07 5.79 -5.55
CA MET A 40 -6.66 5.06 -4.42
C MET A 40 -7.41 5.95 -3.42
N ASN A 41 -8.42 5.37 -2.78
CA ASN A 41 -8.99 5.87 -1.52
C ASN A 41 -8.31 5.21 -0.30
N VAL A 42 -8.62 5.70 0.90
CA VAL A 42 -8.01 5.20 2.15
C VAL A 42 -8.27 3.71 2.37
N LYS A 43 -9.45 3.21 1.99
CA LYS A 43 -9.78 1.78 2.12
C LYS A 43 -8.93 0.90 1.22
N GLU A 44 -8.82 1.23 -0.06
CA GLU A 44 -8.02 0.47 -1.03
C GLU A 44 -6.54 0.45 -0.64
N ALA A 45 -6.02 1.57 -0.13
CA ALA A 45 -4.65 1.66 0.34
C ALA A 45 -4.41 0.79 1.58
N ASP A 46 -5.35 0.77 2.54
CA ASP A 46 -5.26 -0.08 3.73
C ASP A 46 -5.24 -1.58 3.36
N GLU A 47 -6.13 -2.01 2.47
CA GLU A 47 -6.18 -3.39 1.98
C GLU A 47 -4.86 -3.79 1.30
N TYR A 48 -4.31 -2.90 0.45
CA TYR A 48 -3.05 -3.15 -0.23
C TYR A 48 -1.87 -3.25 0.74
N VAL A 49 -1.74 -2.32 1.69
CA VAL A 49 -0.66 -2.28 2.67
C VAL A 49 -0.73 -3.49 3.60
N ASN A 50 -1.90 -3.81 4.15
CA ASN A 50 -2.08 -4.97 5.03
C ASN A 50 -1.78 -6.29 4.30
N GLY A 51 -2.18 -6.39 3.03
CA GLY A 51 -1.85 -7.54 2.19
C GLY A 51 -0.34 -7.69 1.94
N ALA A 52 0.38 -6.60 1.71
CA ALA A 52 1.83 -6.61 1.50
C ALA A 52 2.58 -7.03 2.77
N VAL A 53 2.24 -6.41 3.91
CA VAL A 53 2.88 -6.71 5.20
C VAL A 53 2.62 -8.14 5.64
N SER A 54 1.38 -8.64 5.49
CA SER A 54 1.04 -10.01 5.88
C SER A 54 1.87 -11.04 5.13
N ARG A 55 1.97 -10.91 3.80
CA ARG A 55 2.79 -11.80 2.96
C ARG A 55 4.27 -11.72 3.30
N PHE A 56 4.79 -10.51 3.50
CA PHE A 56 6.18 -10.32 3.89
C PHE A 56 6.50 -11.01 5.23
N MET A 57 5.62 -10.86 6.21
CA MET A 57 5.79 -11.47 7.53
C MET A 57 5.63 -13.00 7.50
N GLU A 58 4.76 -13.53 6.65
CA GLU A 58 4.61 -14.96 6.42
C GLU A 58 5.89 -15.56 5.82
N ALA A 59 6.38 -14.99 4.71
CA ALA A 59 7.64 -15.39 4.10
C ALA A 59 8.82 -15.29 5.09
N SER A 60 8.85 -14.26 5.94
CA SER A 60 9.90 -14.07 6.95
C SER A 60 9.89 -15.15 8.04
N LYS A 61 8.76 -15.82 8.29
CA LYS A 61 8.69 -16.93 9.26
C LYS A 61 9.15 -18.26 8.68
N GLU A 62 9.09 -18.40 7.36
CA GLU A 62 9.48 -19.61 6.63
C GLU A 62 10.96 -19.64 6.23
N ALA A 63 11.65 -18.50 6.34
CA ALA A 63 13.08 -18.32 6.06
C ALA A 63 13.97 -18.70 7.25
#